data_AF-A0A7S1T4E0-F1
#
_entry.id   AF-A0A7S1T4E0-F1
#
_cell.length_a   1.000
_cell.length_b   1.000
_cell.length_c   1.000
_cell.angle_alpha   90.00
_cell.angle_beta   90.00
_cell.angle_gamma   90.00
#
_symmetry.space_group_name_H-M   'P 1'
#
loop_
_entity.id
_entity.type
_entity.pdbx_description
1 polymer ?
#
loop_
_entity_poly.entity_id
_entity_poly.type
_entity_poly.pdbx_seq_one_letter_code
_entity_poly.pdbx_strand_id
1 'polypeptide(L)'
;THADIVSDSAKSASGKVEGVINSKPFVVERAVNRRALSKLKFTLDGKDETQADSRMTQALIEQELGTALLMRTGFFNQNAVASLLDASDKDFKLELGKVVDLDIWDIAKDRTAGMLKDKKRLVDNLTGEVSAASSMLQRLQAQMQESGEQSAEWDRDNVQRIKGIAKEMDLRVRSMRSCVSTGLNLANRLEHWVGNSPLLSDIGNEKTHRRRKDATVQAEVAAAEARISEGERTEAGISEAGTKLQSQYEALGETLRKAEISAARRKGKVSVAEKQLNEYASLKGQSRGERAAGLKGAELSHSHSDEGGERLTCDRCLQPIDSETFASNLNRMKAELASAREDSEAASEEAQRLKGNVSELRARLSSLTHQLG
;
A
#
# COMPACT_ATOMS: atom_id res chain seq x y z
N THR A 1 15.99 25.04 51.99
CA THR A 1 16.92 24.58 53.05
C THR A 1 16.62 25.37 54.31
N HIS A 2 15.65 24.90 55.11
CA HIS A 2 15.46 25.47 56.45
C HIS A 2 16.54 24.90 57.36
N ALA A 3 17.33 25.78 57.99
CA ALA A 3 18.35 25.38 58.94
C ALA A 3 17.70 24.65 60.12
N ASP A 4 18.29 23.52 60.53
CA ASP A 4 17.80 22.77 61.68
C ASP A 4 17.89 23.65 62.93
N ILE A 5 16.75 23.84 63.61
CA ILE A 5 16.62 24.77 64.73
C ILE A 5 16.99 24.03 66.02
N VAL A 6 18.17 24.33 66.57
CA VAL A 6 18.59 23.91 67.91
C VAL A 6 18.68 25.17 68.76
N SER A 7 18.04 25.18 69.94
CA SER A 7 18.13 26.33 70.84
C SER A 7 19.57 26.57 71.31
N ASP A 8 19.94 27.84 71.49
CA ASP A 8 21.31 28.23 71.85
C ASP A 8 21.79 27.64 73.20
N SER A 9 20.85 27.32 74.09
CA SER A 9 21.08 26.69 75.38
C SER A 9 21.20 25.16 75.35
N ALA A 10 20.85 24.51 74.24
CA ALA A 10 20.82 23.04 74.14
C ALA A 10 21.94 22.48 73.25
N LYS A 11 22.33 21.23 73.54
CA LYS A 11 23.31 20.45 72.75
C LYS A 11 22.66 19.74 71.55
N SER A 12 21.38 19.42 71.66
CA SER A 12 20.59 18.69 70.67
C SER A 12 19.12 19.09 70.76
N ALA A 13 18.39 18.93 69.65
CA ALA A 13 16.93 19.04 69.60
C ALA A 13 16.34 17.75 69.05
N SER A 14 15.18 17.33 69.55
CA SER A 14 14.46 16.17 69.04
C SER A 14 12.97 16.45 68.89
N GLY A 15 12.39 16.01 67.78
CA GLY A 15 10.96 16.03 67.53
C GLY A 15 10.46 14.61 67.31
N LYS A 16 9.28 14.31 67.86
CA LYS A 16 8.54 13.07 67.62
C LYS A 16 7.17 13.44 67.08
N VAL A 17 6.82 12.88 65.93
CA VAL A 17 5.50 13.04 65.31
C VAL A 17 4.85 11.67 65.26
N GLU A 18 3.62 11.59 65.77
CA GLU A 18 2.81 10.39 65.77
C GLU A 18 1.49 10.70 65.05
N GLY A 19 0.97 9.73 64.30
CA GLY A 19 -0.27 9.91 63.57
C GLY A 19 -0.78 8.61 62.97
N VAL A 20 -1.81 8.73 62.12
CA VAL A 20 -2.40 7.60 61.40
C VAL A 20 -2.51 7.97 59.93
N ILE A 21 -2.05 7.10 59.04
CA ILE A 21 -2.20 7.24 57.60
C ILE A 21 -2.83 5.98 57.03
N ASN A 22 -3.89 6.12 56.24
CA ASN A 22 -4.62 4.97 55.66
C ASN A 22 -4.98 3.89 56.71
N SER A 23 -5.39 4.33 57.91
CA SER A 23 -5.67 3.48 59.09
C SER A 23 -4.47 2.76 59.72
N LYS A 24 -3.24 3.07 59.30
CA LYS A 24 -2.00 2.53 59.89
C LYS A 24 -1.35 3.59 60.79
N PRO A 25 -1.03 3.28 62.06
CA PRO A 25 -0.32 4.20 62.92
C PRO A 25 1.12 4.39 62.44
N PHE A 26 1.64 5.61 62.50
CA PHE A 26 3.03 5.90 62.19
C PHE A 26 3.68 6.74 63.28
N VAL A 27 5.00 6.60 63.41
CA VAL A 27 5.84 7.37 64.31
C VAL A 27 7.12 7.77 63.58
N VAL A 28 7.40 9.07 63.53
CA VAL A 28 8.66 9.62 63.02
C VAL A 28 9.38 10.33 64.17
N GLU A 29 10.58 9.86 64.50
CA GLU A 29 11.47 10.53 65.46
C GLU A 29 12.66 11.12 64.72
N ARG A 30 12.89 12.43 64.90
CA ARG A 30 14.04 13.13 64.35
C ARG A 30 14.80 13.82 65.47
N ALA A 31 16.10 13.55 65.59
CA ALA A 31 16.99 14.28 66.48
C ALA A 31 18.13 14.90 65.68
N VAL A 32 18.50 16.12 66.06
CA VAL A 32 19.53 16.90 65.40
C VAL A 32 20.47 17.50 66.45
N ASN A 33 21.76 17.49 66.14
CA ASN A 33 22.78 18.22 66.89
C ASN A 33 23.24 19.43 66.08
N ARG A 34 23.97 20.37 66.68
CA ARG A 34 24.41 21.63 66.02
C ARG A 34 25.17 21.46 64.69
N ARG A 35 25.68 20.26 64.38
CA ARG A 35 26.47 19.97 63.18
C ARG A 35 25.76 19.10 62.14
N ALA A 36 24.81 18.27 62.56
CA ALA A 36 24.20 17.26 61.70
C ALA A 36 22.97 16.60 62.36
N LEU A 37 22.18 15.93 61.52
CA LEU A 37 21.17 14.97 61.93
C LEU A 37 21.81 13.86 62.77
N SER A 38 21.32 13.67 64.00
CA SER A 38 21.86 12.66 64.93
C SER A 38 21.03 11.37 64.95
N LYS A 39 19.73 11.45 64.66
CA LYS A 39 18.84 10.28 64.58
C LYS A 39 17.65 10.58 63.67
N LEU A 40 17.29 9.62 62.81
CA LEU A 40 16.02 9.59 62.10
C LEU A 40 15.47 8.17 62.20
N LYS A 41 14.33 7.99 62.85
CA LYS A 41 13.66 6.70 63.02
C LYS A 41 12.25 6.80 62.46
N PHE A 42 11.85 5.82 61.66
CA PHE A 42 10.51 5.71 61.09
C PHE A 42 9.89 4.37 61.46
N THR A 43 8.68 4.41 62.02
CA THR A 43 7.92 3.22 62.37
C THR A 43 6.54 3.34 61.74
N LEU A 44 6.12 2.30 61.02
CA LEU A 44 4.83 2.23 60.34
C LEU A 44 4.15 0.91 60.74
N ASP A 45 2.91 1.00 61.24
CA ASP A 45 2.12 -0.15 61.68
C ASP A 45 2.85 -1.03 62.73
N GLY A 46 3.59 -0.37 63.62
CA GLY A 46 4.41 -1.03 64.66
C GLY A 46 5.71 -1.66 64.16
N LYS A 47 6.02 -1.61 62.86
CA LYS A 47 7.28 -2.10 62.28
C LYS A 47 8.28 -0.97 62.09
N ASP A 48 9.54 -1.22 62.44
CA ASP A 48 10.63 -0.28 62.21
C ASP A 48 11.04 -0.34 60.74
N GLU A 49 10.71 0.72 60.00
CA GLU A 49 10.99 0.87 58.56
C GLU A 49 12.22 1.79 58.35
N THR A 50 13.02 2.00 59.39
CA THR A 50 14.24 2.80 59.32
C THR A 50 15.27 2.14 58.41
N GLN A 51 15.68 2.85 57.36
CA GLN A 51 16.66 2.38 56.38
C GLN A 51 18.10 2.67 56.84
N ALA A 52 19.07 2.08 56.14
CA ALA A 52 20.49 2.19 56.46
C ALA A 52 21.04 3.63 56.39
N ASP A 53 20.45 4.50 55.55
CA ASP A 53 20.78 5.93 55.47
C ASP A 53 19.53 6.78 55.73
N SER A 54 19.73 7.85 56.48
CA SER A 54 18.78 8.94 56.69
C SER A 54 18.11 9.46 55.41
N ARG A 55 18.83 9.51 54.28
CA ARG A 55 18.24 9.92 52.99
C ARG A 55 17.23 8.91 52.46
N MET A 56 17.52 7.62 52.60
CA MET A 56 16.61 6.55 52.19
C MET A 56 15.40 6.49 53.11
N THR A 57 15.60 6.66 54.42
CA THR A 57 14.49 6.78 55.37
C THR A 57 13.61 8.00 55.07
N GLN A 58 14.21 9.14 54.70
CA GLN A 58 13.46 10.33 54.29
C GLN A 58 12.68 10.11 52.99
N ALA A 59 13.25 9.41 52.01
CA ALA A 59 12.57 9.07 50.76
C ALA A 59 11.39 8.12 51.01
N LEU A 60 11.54 7.15 51.91
CA LEU A 60 10.46 6.25 52.30
C LEU A 60 9.35 6.98 53.05
N ILE A 61 9.70 7.90 53.95
CA ILE A 61 8.73 8.80 54.61
C ILE A 61 7.97 9.62 53.56
N GLU A 62 8.67 10.19 52.58
CA GLU A 62 8.06 10.98 51.52
C GLU A 62 7.10 10.15 50.65
N GLN A 63 7.47 8.91 50.33
CA GLN A 63 6.66 7.98 49.56
C GLN A 63 5.40 7.52 50.32
N GLU A 64 5.54 7.11 51.58
CA GLU A 64 4.43 6.56 52.36
C GLU A 64 3.51 7.66 52.93
N LEU A 65 4.08 8.78 53.38
CA LEU A 65 3.32 9.87 54.02
C LEU A 65 2.95 11.01 53.06
N GLY A 66 3.56 11.10 51.88
CA GLY A 66 3.33 12.21 50.94
C GLY A 66 3.67 13.58 51.55
N THR A 67 4.81 13.69 52.25
CA THR A 67 5.15 14.88 53.05
C THR A 67 5.21 16.18 52.24
N ALA A 68 5.59 16.13 50.97
CA ALA A 68 5.59 17.26 50.04
C ALA A 68 4.17 17.77 49.75
N LEU A 69 3.18 16.87 49.74
CA LEU A 69 1.76 17.23 49.63
C LEU A 69 1.24 17.82 50.93
N LEU A 70 1.55 17.19 52.07
CA LEU A 70 1.11 17.62 53.39
C LEU A 70 1.53 19.06 53.71
N MET A 71 2.77 19.44 53.36
CA MET A 71 3.27 20.81 53.54
C MET A 71 2.50 21.87 52.76
N ARG A 72 1.64 21.48 51.80
CA ARG A 72 0.89 22.41 50.94
C ARG A 72 -0.61 22.32 51.09
N THR A 73 -1.12 21.15 51.44
CA THR A 73 -2.54 20.92 51.68
C THR A 73 -2.95 21.19 53.13
N GLY A 74 -2.04 20.98 54.08
CA GLY A 74 -2.30 21.11 55.52
C GLY A 74 -1.60 22.28 56.20
N PHE A 75 -0.52 22.82 55.61
CA PHE A 75 0.30 23.88 56.24
C PHE A 75 0.44 25.11 55.35
N PHE A 76 -0.39 26.13 55.62
CA PHE A 76 -0.25 27.44 54.97
C PHE A 76 0.64 28.35 55.83
N ASN A 77 1.91 28.49 55.45
CA ASN A 77 2.77 29.52 56.03
C ASN A 77 2.26 30.91 55.62
N GLN A 78 2.56 31.95 56.40
CA GLN A 78 2.08 33.33 56.19
C GLN A 78 2.33 33.87 54.78
N ASN A 79 3.35 33.36 54.07
CA ASN A 79 3.72 33.78 52.70
C ASN A 79 3.45 32.70 51.62
N ALA A 80 2.87 31.56 51.97
CA ALA A 80 2.75 30.41 51.04
C ALA A 80 1.82 30.70 49.85
N VAL A 81 0.72 31.41 50.09
CA VAL A 81 -0.26 31.74 49.05
C VAL A 81 0.28 32.81 48.09
N ALA A 82 0.94 33.85 48.62
CA ALA A 82 1.57 34.90 47.80
C ALA A 82 2.69 34.32 46.92
N SER A 83 3.54 33.44 47.48
CA SER A 83 4.61 32.79 46.72
C SER A 83 4.12 31.90 45.58
N LEU A 84 2.91 31.32 45.68
CA LEU A 84 2.33 30.52 44.60
C LEU A 84 1.75 31.40 43.49
N LEU A 85 1.17 32.55 43.86
CA LEU A 85 0.63 33.53 42.91
C LEU A 85 1.74 34.26 42.14
N ASP A 86 2.89 34.48 42.78
CA ASP A 86 4.07 35.11 42.18
C ASP A 86 5.01 34.11 41.48
N ALA A 87 4.70 32.81 41.52
CA ALA A 87 5.53 31.77 40.91
C ALA A 87 5.51 31.85 39.38
N SER A 88 6.65 31.57 38.74
CA SER A 88 6.71 31.45 37.28
C SER A 88 5.93 30.22 36.81
N ASP A 89 5.45 30.19 35.56
CA ASP A 89 4.73 29.03 35.00
C ASP A 89 5.54 27.71 35.11
N LYS A 90 6.88 27.81 35.02
CA LYS A 90 7.76 26.66 35.23
C LYS A 90 7.73 26.17 36.67
N ASP A 91 7.84 27.09 37.63
CA ASP A 91 7.80 26.76 39.05
C ASP A 91 6.41 26.22 39.40
N PHE A 92 5.35 26.90 38.98
CA PHE A 92 3.97 26.45 39.16
C PHE A 92 3.73 25.04 38.59
N LYS A 93 4.27 24.69 37.42
CA LYS A 93 4.19 23.33 36.86
C LYS A 93 4.94 22.30 37.70
N LEU A 94 6.11 22.64 38.23
CA LEU A 94 6.81 21.77 39.18
C LEU A 94 6.03 21.60 40.49
N GLU A 95 5.31 22.65 40.91
CA GLU A 95 4.45 22.61 42.08
C GLU A 95 3.20 21.75 41.84
N LEU A 96 2.58 21.87 40.67
CA LEU A 96 1.44 21.08 40.23
C LEU A 96 1.83 19.61 39.99
N GLY A 97 3.05 19.38 39.48
CA GLY A 97 3.60 18.04 39.23
C GLY A 97 3.83 17.18 40.48
N LYS A 98 3.83 17.80 41.66
CA LYS A 98 3.86 17.06 42.93
C LYS A 98 2.49 16.53 43.32
N VAL A 99 1.41 17.13 42.79
CA VAL A 99 0.00 16.79 43.05
C VAL A 99 -0.58 15.95 41.93
N VAL A 100 -0.18 16.22 40.70
CA VAL A 100 -0.63 15.57 39.48
C VAL A 100 0.57 14.85 38.88
N ASP A 101 0.39 13.58 38.55
CA ASP A 101 1.40 12.80 37.83
C ASP A 101 1.61 13.38 36.42
N LEU A 102 2.60 14.27 36.31
CA LEU A 102 3.00 14.89 35.04
C LEU A 102 3.90 13.96 34.21
N ASP A 103 4.41 12.87 34.80
CA ASP A 103 5.26 11.92 34.08
C ASP A 103 4.45 11.19 33.00
N ILE A 104 3.17 10.92 33.26
CA ILE A 104 2.24 10.39 32.25
C ILE A 104 2.12 11.32 31.04
N TRP A 105 2.10 12.63 31.27
CA TRP A 105 2.03 13.63 30.20
C TRP A 105 3.32 13.71 29.40
N ASP A 106 4.47 13.63 30.05
CA ASP A 106 5.77 13.60 29.37
C ASP A 106 5.93 12.31 28.56
N ILE A 107 5.53 11.15 29.10
CA ILE A 107 5.50 9.87 28.36
C ILE A 107 4.57 9.96 27.14
N ALA A 108 3.38 10.55 27.29
CA ALA A 108 2.44 10.73 26.19
C ALA A 108 2.98 11.70 25.12
N LYS A 109 3.63 12.79 25.55
CA LYS A 109 4.27 13.77 24.67
C LYS A 109 5.43 13.14 23.90
N ASP A 110 6.28 12.37 24.55
CA ASP A 110 7.40 11.70 23.89
C ASP A 110 6.91 10.63 22.90
N ARG A 111 5.88 9.87 23.27
CA ARG A 111 5.27 8.88 22.37
C ARG A 111 4.65 9.53 21.14
N THR A 112 3.91 10.63 21.32
CA THR A 112 3.30 11.36 20.20
C THR A 112 4.35 12.04 19.31
N ALA A 113 5.43 12.59 19.89
CA ALA A 113 6.56 13.13 19.15
C ALA A 113 7.29 12.05 18.33
N GLY A 114 7.49 10.86 18.91
CA GLY A 114 8.04 9.69 18.22
C GLY A 114 7.17 9.26 17.03
N MET A 115 5.87 9.10 17.25
CA MET A 115 4.91 8.77 16.18
C MET A 115 4.91 9.82 15.07
N LEU A 116 4.96 11.11 15.42
CA LEU A 116 5.01 12.19 14.44
C LEU A 116 6.28 12.12 13.60
N LYS A 117 7.43 11.83 14.22
CA LYS A 117 8.71 11.67 13.53
C LYS A 117 8.69 10.50 12.54
N ASP A 118 8.13 9.37 12.94
CA ASP A 118 8.02 8.19 12.08
C ASP A 118 7.07 8.42 10.90
N LYS A 119 5.93 9.08 11.16
CA LYS A 119 4.99 9.46 10.10
C LYS A 119 5.59 10.47 9.12
N LYS A 120 6.35 11.45 9.60
CA LYS A 120 7.09 12.39 8.73
C LYS A 120 8.09 11.66 7.84
N ARG A 121 8.89 10.74 8.41
CA ARG A 121 9.83 9.92 7.63
C ARG A 121 9.12 9.09 6.55
N LEU A 122 7.97 8.50 6.87
CA LEU A 122 7.17 7.75 5.90
C LEU A 122 6.69 8.66 4.75
N VAL A 123 6.21 9.86 5.07
CA VAL A 123 5.78 10.85 4.07
C VAL A 123 6.96 11.26 3.18
N ASP A 124 8.13 11.52 3.76
CA ASP A 124 9.32 11.91 3.00
C ASP A 124 9.75 10.79 2.04
N ASN A 125 9.73 9.53 2.49
CA ASN A 125 10.02 8.36 1.66
C ASN A 125 9.02 8.20 0.51
N LEU A 126 7.72 8.24 0.80
CA LEU A 126 6.67 8.14 -0.22
C LEU A 126 6.74 9.29 -1.22
N THR A 127 7.07 10.50 -0.76
CA THR A 127 7.27 11.66 -1.65
C THR A 127 8.46 11.43 -2.57
N GLY A 128 9.55 10.84 -2.05
CA GLY A 128 10.69 10.41 -2.86
C GLY A 128 10.33 9.37 -3.92
N GLU A 129 9.54 8.35 -3.55
CA GLU A 129 9.06 7.31 -4.47
C GLU A 129 8.16 7.89 -5.57
N VAL A 130 7.23 8.78 -5.22
CA VAL A 130 6.36 9.46 -6.20
C VAL A 130 7.18 10.33 -7.15
N SER A 131 8.19 11.04 -6.65
CA SER A 131 9.11 11.83 -7.48
C SER A 131 9.88 10.93 -8.46
N ALA A 132 10.45 9.82 -7.99
CA ALA A 132 11.16 8.86 -8.83
C ALA A 132 10.25 8.22 -9.89
N ALA A 133 9.04 7.82 -9.51
CA ALA A 133 8.05 7.26 -10.43
C ALA A 133 7.62 8.29 -11.49
N SER A 134 7.40 9.55 -11.10
CA SER A 134 7.01 10.60 -12.05
C SER A 134 8.14 10.90 -13.06
N SER A 135 9.40 10.94 -12.61
CA SER A 135 10.55 11.07 -13.51
C SER A 135 10.68 9.89 -14.48
N MET A 136 10.44 8.66 -14.00
CA MET A 136 10.45 7.47 -14.86
C MET A 136 9.33 7.52 -15.92
N LEU A 137 8.13 7.94 -15.53
CA LEU A 137 7.01 8.11 -16.46
C LEU A 137 7.31 9.17 -17.51
N GLN A 138 7.88 10.31 -17.14
CA GLN A 138 8.30 11.34 -18.10
C GLN A 138 9.32 10.81 -19.09
N ARG A 139 10.30 10.03 -18.64
CA ARG A 139 11.30 9.42 -19.52
C ARG A 139 10.67 8.41 -20.49
N LEU A 140 9.78 7.55 -20.00
CA LEU A 140 9.07 6.58 -20.84
C LEU A 140 8.15 7.27 -21.85
N GLN A 141 7.50 8.36 -21.45
CA GLN A 141 6.68 9.17 -22.36
C GLN A 141 7.52 9.82 -23.45
N ALA A 142 8.70 10.36 -23.12
CA ALA A 142 9.63 10.90 -24.10
C ALA A 142 10.12 9.80 -25.07
N GLN A 143 10.47 8.62 -24.57
CA GLN A 143 10.86 7.47 -25.42
C GLN A 143 9.73 7.01 -26.34
N MET A 144 8.49 7.01 -25.85
CA MET A 144 7.33 6.70 -26.69
C MET A 144 7.12 7.73 -27.81
N GLN A 145 7.27 9.03 -27.50
CA GLN A 145 7.17 10.08 -28.50
C GLN A 145 8.27 9.96 -29.56
N GLU A 146 9.52 9.78 -29.12
CA GLU A 146 10.66 9.59 -30.01
C GLU A 146 10.47 8.35 -30.91
N SER A 147 10.06 7.21 -30.33
CA SER A 147 9.77 6.00 -31.11
C SER A 147 8.62 6.20 -32.09
N GLY A 148 7.60 6.99 -31.73
CA GLY A 148 6.48 7.32 -32.61
C GLY A 148 6.91 8.21 -33.78
N GLU A 149 7.76 9.21 -33.52
CA GLU A 149 8.34 10.08 -34.55
C GLU A 149 9.24 9.30 -35.51
N GLN A 150 10.10 8.41 -34.98
CA GLN A 150 10.93 7.52 -35.78
C GLN A 150 10.11 6.56 -36.65
N SER A 151 9.02 5.99 -36.11
CA SER A 151 8.11 5.15 -36.89
C SER A 151 7.45 5.94 -38.02
N ALA A 152 6.96 7.15 -37.73
CA ALA A 152 6.34 8.00 -38.74
C ALA A 152 7.34 8.45 -39.82
N GLU A 153 8.60 8.70 -39.45
CA GLU A 153 9.67 9.00 -40.40
C GLU A 153 9.99 7.79 -41.29
N TRP A 154 10.12 6.61 -40.68
CA TRP A 154 10.33 5.37 -41.40
C TRP A 154 9.18 5.06 -42.37
N ASP A 155 7.92 5.27 -41.96
CA ASP A 155 6.75 5.10 -42.82
C ASP A 155 6.78 6.05 -44.02
N ARG A 156 7.15 7.33 -43.81
CA ARG A 156 7.31 8.31 -44.90
C ARG A 156 8.39 7.86 -45.88
N ASP A 157 9.55 7.45 -45.39
CA ASP A 157 10.66 6.98 -46.21
C ASP A 157 10.29 5.71 -46.98
N ASN A 158 9.61 4.77 -46.34
CA ASN A 158 9.17 3.53 -46.96
C ASN A 158 8.15 3.81 -48.08
N VAL A 159 7.20 4.72 -47.86
CA VAL A 159 6.26 5.16 -48.92
C VAL A 159 7.00 5.79 -50.10
N GLN A 160 8.02 6.61 -49.85
CA GLN A 160 8.84 7.19 -50.93
C GLN A 160 9.62 6.10 -51.68
N ARG A 161 10.17 5.12 -50.97
CA ARG A 161 10.89 3.98 -51.56
C ARG A 161 9.97 3.14 -52.45
N ILE A 162 8.76 2.83 -51.98
CA ILE A 162 7.74 2.11 -52.76
C ILE A 162 7.38 2.91 -54.02
N LYS A 163 7.15 4.23 -53.91
CA LYS A 163 6.89 5.10 -55.06
C LYS A 163 8.05 5.10 -56.06
N GLY A 164 9.29 5.10 -55.58
CA GLY A 164 10.50 5.02 -56.42
C GLY A 164 10.55 3.71 -57.20
N ILE A 165 10.37 2.58 -56.51
CA ILE A 165 10.35 1.24 -57.13
C ILE A 165 9.20 1.14 -58.14
N ALA A 166 8.00 1.63 -57.80
CA ALA A 166 6.85 1.62 -58.70
C ALA A 166 7.12 2.40 -59.99
N LYS A 167 7.72 3.60 -59.90
CA LYS A 167 8.13 4.38 -61.09
C LYS A 167 9.16 3.64 -61.94
N GLU A 168 10.14 3.00 -61.31
CA GLU A 168 11.15 2.23 -62.03
C GLU A 168 10.54 1.02 -62.75
N MET A 169 9.64 0.29 -62.07
CA MET A 169 8.87 -0.79 -62.70
C MET A 169 8.06 -0.28 -63.90
N ASP A 170 7.38 0.87 -63.77
CA ASP A 170 6.60 1.49 -64.84
C ASP A 170 7.47 1.82 -66.06
N LEU A 171 8.66 2.39 -65.83
CA LEU A 171 9.64 2.67 -66.89
C LEU A 171 10.13 1.39 -67.57
N ARG A 172 10.42 0.33 -66.80
CA ARG A 172 10.82 -0.98 -67.34
C ARG A 172 9.69 -1.62 -68.16
N VAL A 173 8.44 -1.54 -67.69
CA VAL A 173 7.26 -2.04 -68.43
C VAL A 173 7.06 -1.28 -69.73
N ARG A 174 7.19 0.06 -69.74
CA ARG A 174 7.12 0.86 -70.97
C ARG A 174 8.24 0.52 -71.94
N SER A 175 9.46 0.36 -71.44
CA SER A 175 10.62 -0.07 -72.24
C SER A 175 10.39 -1.44 -72.87
N MET A 176 9.94 -2.43 -72.09
CA MET A 176 9.57 -3.75 -72.60
C MET A 176 8.44 -3.68 -73.62
N ARG A 177 7.38 -2.91 -73.38
CA ARG A 177 6.29 -2.71 -74.37
C ARG A 177 6.83 -2.15 -75.67
N SER A 178 7.75 -1.18 -75.61
CA SER A 178 8.41 -0.64 -76.80
C SER A 178 9.16 -1.73 -77.57
N CYS A 179 10.04 -2.49 -76.89
CA CYS A 179 10.79 -3.61 -77.49
C CYS A 179 9.87 -4.71 -78.07
N VAL A 180 8.79 -5.05 -77.38
CA VAL A 180 7.80 -6.03 -77.87
C VAL A 180 7.08 -5.48 -79.10
N SER A 181 6.68 -4.19 -79.09
CA SER A 181 6.01 -3.56 -80.23
C SER A 181 6.91 -3.45 -81.46
N THR A 182 8.20 -3.14 -81.29
CA THR A 182 9.18 -3.13 -82.38
C THR A 182 9.42 -4.54 -82.90
N GLY A 183 9.50 -5.54 -82.02
CA GLY A 183 9.55 -6.96 -82.39
C GLY A 183 8.33 -7.42 -83.19
N LEU A 184 7.12 -7.08 -82.74
CA LEU A 184 5.86 -7.37 -83.44
C LEU A 184 5.77 -6.68 -84.80
N ASN A 185 6.16 -5.41 -84.89
CA ASN A 185 6.20 -4.69 -86.16
C ASN A 185 7.19 -5.33 -87.13
N LEU A 186 8.34 -5.81 -86.64
CA LEU A 186 9.33 -6.50 -87.45
C LEU A 186 8.82 -7.87 -87.91
N ALA A 187 8.13 -8.61 -87.03
CA ALA A 187 7.45 -9.85 -87.38
C ALA A 187 6.34 -9.64 -88.42
N ASN A 188 5.50 -8.60 -88.28
CA ASN A 188 4.48 -8.25 -89.27
C ASN A 188 5.09 -7.86 -90.62
N ARG A 189 6.22 -7.13 -90.62
CA ARG A 189 6.95 -6.81 -91.85
C ARG A 189 7.54 -8.06 -92.50
N LEU A 190 8.05 -9.01 -91.71
CA LEU A 190 8.52 -10.30 -92.21
C LEU A 190 7.35 -11.14 -92.75
N GLU A 191 6.19 -11.16 -92.09
CA GLU A 191 4.99 -11.82 -92.62
C GLU A 191 4.51 -11.21 -93.93
N HIS A 192 4.54 -9.89 -94.07
CA HIS A 192 4.23 -9.22 -95.34
C HIS A 192 5.27 -9.56 -96.42
N TRP A 193 6.55 -9.70 -96.05
CA TRP A 193 7.61 -10.15 -96.97
C TRP A 193 7.43 -11.61 -97.40
N VAL A 194 7.07 -12.50 -96.48
CA VAL A 194 6.80 -13.92 -96.75
C VAL A 194 5.51 -14.08 -97.56
N GLY A 195 4.47 -13.28 -97.26
CA GLY A 195 3.19 -13.28 -97.97
C GLY A 195 3.23 -12.67 -99.39
N ASN A 196 4.20 -11.78 -99.67
CA ASN A 196 4.45 -11.23 -101.01
C ASN A 196 5.61 -11.92 -101.77
N SER A 197 6.21 -12.96 -101.19
CA SER A 197 7.18 -13.80 -101.87
C SER A 197 6.45 -14.85 -102.73
N PRO A 198 6.69 -14.96 -104.06
CA PRO A 198 5.96 -15.89 -104.93
C PRO A 198 6.23 -17.38 -104.68
N LEU A 199 6.98 -17.73 -103.63
CA LEU A 199 7.52 -19.07 -103.39
C LEU A 199 6.99 -19.75 -102.10
N LEU A 200 6.13 -19.11 -101.32
CA LEU A 200 5.68 -19.62 -100.01
C LEU A 200 4.18 -19.36 -99.72
N SER A 201 3.32 -19.41 -100.74
CA SER A 201 1.86 -19.26 -100.59
C SER A 201 1.13 -20.51 -100.07
N ASP A 202 1.82 -21.62 -99.81
CA ASP A 202 1.19 -22.90 -99.46
C ASP A 202 1.05 -23.21 -97.97
N ILE A 203 1.32 -22.27 -97.06
CA ILE A 203 1.04 -22.44 -95.62
C ILE A 203 -0.18 -21.58 -95.22
N GLY A 204 -1.23 -21.70 -96.02
CA GLY A 204 -2.54 -21.12 -95.76
C GLY A 204 -3.40 -22.02 -94.88
N ASN A 205 -3.03 -22.25 -93.61
CA ASN A 205 -3.95 -22.85 -92.62
C ASN A 205 -3.67 -22.47 -91.15
N GLU A 206 -2.86 -21.43 -90.87
CA GLU A 206 -2.48 -21.03 -89.50
C GLU A 206 -3.30 -19.84 -88.93
N LYS A 207 -4.25 -19.27 -89.68
CA LYS A 207 -5.02 -18.08 -89.23
C LYS A 207 -6.17 -18.39 -88.27
N THR A 208 -6.68 -19.62 -88.29
CA THR A 208 -7.73 -20.10 -87.36
C THR A 208 -7.15 -20.52 -86.00
N HIS A 209 -5.88 -20.96 -85.95
CA HIS A 209 -5.20 -21.29 -84.69
C HIS A 209 -4.82 -20.05 -83.86
N ARG A 210 -4.47 -18.91 -84.50
CA ARG A 210 -4.12 -17.67 -83.80
C ARG A 210 -5.32 -17.00 -83.12
N ARG A 211 -6.47 -16.92 -83.78
CA ARG A 211 -7.70 -16.39 -83.17
C ARG A 211 -8.21 -17.23 -82.00
N ARG A 212 -7.99 -18.57 -82.03
CA ARG A 212 -8.27 -19.43 -80.88
C ARG A 212 -7.31 -19.16 -79.72
N LYS A 213 -6.00 -18.95 -79.99
CA LYS A 213 -5.01 -18.62 -78.95
C LYS A 213 -5.30 -17.28 -78.25
N ASP A 214 -5.67 -16.24 -79.01
CA ASP A 214 -6.00 -14.93 -78.44
C ASP A 214 -7.26 -14.97 -77.57
N ALA A 215 -8.27 -15.75 -77.97
CA ALA A 215 -9.48 -15.98 -77.17
C ALA A 215 -9.20 -16.76 -75.87
N THR A 216 -8.31 -17.77 -75.91
CA THR A 216 -7.88 -18.49 -74.69
C THR A 216 -7.08 -17.60 -73.74
N VAL A 217 -6.20 -16.74 -74.25
CA VAL A 217 -5.41 -15.81 -73.41
C VAL A 217 -6.32 -14.76 -72.75
N GLN A 218 -7.31 -14.22 -73.48
CA GLN A 218 -8.30 -13.31 -72.90
C GLN A 218 -9.18 -13.99 -71.85
N ALA A 219 -9.57 -15.25 -72.06
CA ALA A 219 -10.32 -16.02 -71.06
C ALA A 219 -9.48 -16.31 -69.80
N GLU A 220 -8.18 -16.59 -69.95
CA GLU A 220 -7.26 -16.79 -68.81
C GLU A 220 -7.03 -15.50 -68.03
N VAL A 221 -6.91 -14.35 -68.71
CA VAL A 221 -6.78 -13.04 -68.06
C VAL A 221 -8.06 -12.69 -67.28
N ALA A 222 -9.24 -12.87 -67.88
CA ALA A 222 -10.51 -12.64 -67.19
C ALA A 222 -10.71 -13.59 -65.99
N ALA A 223 -10.27 -14.85 -66.11
CA ALA A 223 -10.29 -15.80 -65.00
C ALA A 223 -9.28 -15.42 -63.89
N ALA A 224 -8.12 -14.86 -64.23
CA ALA A 224 -7.16 -14.36 -63.26
C ALA A 224 -7.68 -13.10 -62.55
N GLU A 225 -8.30 -12.17 -63.26
CA GLU A 225 -8.93 -10.97 -62.69
C GLU A 225 -10.08 -11.34 -61.73
N ALA A 226 -10.90 -12.34 -62.09
CA ALA A 226 -11.95 -12.85 -61.20
C ALA A 226 -11.37 -13.45 -59.91
N ARG A 227 -10.27 -14.20 -59.99
CA ARG A 227 -9.58 -14.76 -58.81
C ARG A 227 -8.96 -13.68 -57.93
N ILE A 228 -8.40 -12.61 -58.51
CA ILE A 228 -7.87 -11.47 -57.76
C ILE A 228 -9.00 -10.76 -57.01
N SER A 229 -10.13 -10.48 -57.68
CA SER A 229 -11.26 -9.79 -57.07
C SER A 229 -11.95 -10.62 -55.98
N GLU A 230 -11.94 -11.96 -56.11
CA GLU A 230 -12.39 -12.88 -55.04
C GLU A 230 -11.40 -12.88 -53.86
N GLY A 231 -10.09 -12.88 -54.12
CA GLY A 231 -9.04 -12.72 -53.11
C GLY A 231 -9.17 -11.43 -52.30
N GLU A 232 -9.35 -10.29 -52.97
CA GLU A 232 -9.54 -8.97 -52.33
C GLU A 232 -10.78 -8.94 -51.42
N ARG A 233 -11.88 -9.59 -51.81
CA ARG A 233 -13.08 -9.70 -50.97
C ARG A 233 -12.82 -10.55 -49.73
N THR A 234 -12.05 -11.63 -49.86
CA THR A 234 -11.67 -12.46 -48.70
C THR A 234 -10.72 -11.74 -47.76
N GLU A 235 -9.73 -11.01 -48.27
CA GLU A 235 -8.82 -10.19 -47.45
C GLU A 235 -9.56 -9.06 -46.73
N ALA A 236 -10.48 -8.37 -47.40
CA ALA A 236 -11.32 -7.34 -46.77
C ALA A 236 -12.18 -7.92 -45.65
N GLY A 237 -12.79 -9.10 -45.85
CA GLY A 237 -13.58 -9.78 -44.82
C GLY A 237 -12.77 -10.23 -43.61
N ILE A 238 -11.54 -10.73 -43.83
CA ILE A 238 -10.62 -11.13 -42.75
C ILE A 238 -10.11 -9.88 -42.00
N SER A 239 -9.82 -8.79 -42.71
CA SER A 239 -9.42 -7.51 -42.10
C SER A 239 -10.51 -6.92 -41.20
N GLU A 240 -11.77 -6.89 -41.67
CA GLU A 240 -12.90 -6.43 -40.87
C GLU A 240 -13.12 -7.31 -39.63
N ALA A 241 -13.05 -8.64 -39.78
CA ALA A 241 -13.12 -9.57 -38.65
C ALA A 241 -11.99 -9.34 -37.64
N GLY A 242 -10.77 -9.05 -38.12
CA GLY A 242 -9.61 -8.71 -37.29
C GLY A 242 -9.82 -7.46 -36.45
N THR A 243 -10.27 -6.35 -37.06
CA THR A 243 -10.55 -5.10 -36.34
C THR A 243 -11.64 -5.26 -35.28
N LYS A 244 -12.69 -6.03 -35.58
CA LYS A 244 -13.76 -6.34 -34.64
C LYS A 244 -13.24 -7.18 -33.46
N LEU A 245 -12.44 -8.21 -33.71
CA LEU A 245 -11.85 -9.02 -32.63
C LEU A 245 -10.88 -8.20 -31.77
N GLN A 246 -10.13 -7.29 -32.39
CA GLN A 246 -9.19 -6.43 -31.68
C GLN A 246 -9.91 -5.45 -30.75
N SER A 247 -10.98 -4.79 -31.20
CA SER A 247 -11.82 -3.94 -30.33
C SER A 247 -12.45 -4.72 -29.17
N GLN A 248 -12.88 -5.98 -29.41
CA GLN A 248 -13.40 -6.85 -28.36
C GLN A 248 -12.32 -7.23 -27.33
N TYR A 249 -11.10 -7.50 -27.80
CA TYR A 249 -9.96 -7.79 -26.94
C TYR A 249 -9.58 -6.60 -26.05
N GLU A 250 -9.55 -5.39 -26.61
CA GLU A 250 -9.27 -4.16 -25.85
C GLU A 250 -10.34 -3.87 -24.80
N ALA A 251 -11.63 -3.97 -25.18
CA ALA A 251 -12.74 -3.79 -24.27
C ALA A 251 -12.71 -4.81 -23.12
N LEU A 252 -12.48 -6.09 -23.41
CA LEU A 252 -12.34 -7.12 -22.38
C LEU A 252 -11.10 -6.92 -21.52
N GLY A 253 -9.98 -6.47 -22.09
CA GLY A 253 -8.78 -6.12 -21.34
C GLY A 253 -9.02 -4.99 -20.33
N GLU A 254 -9.81 -3.98 -20.69
CA GLU A 254 -10.19 -2.92 -19.77
C GLU A 254 -11.09 -3.43 -18.64
N THR A 255 -12.08 -4.28 -18.96
CA THR A 255 -12.94 -4.90 -17.93
C THR A 255 -12.16 -5.79 -16.98
N LEU A 256 -11.18 -6.55 -17.48
CA LEU A 256 -10.29 -7.37 -16.67
C LEU A 256 -9.48 -6.51 -15.69
N ARG A 257 -8.87 -5.41 -16.15
CA ARG A 257 -8.15 -4.49 -15.25
C ARG A 257 -9.05 -3.95 -14.14
N LYS A 258 -10.27 -3.53 -14.47
CA LYS A 258 -11.24 -3.05 -13.48
C LYS A 258 -11.60 -4.15 -12.47
N ALA A 259 -11.80 -5.38 -12.93
CA ALA A 259 -12.07 -6.53 -12.08
C ALA A 259 -10.89 -6.85 -11.14
N GLU A 260 -9.65 -6.88 -11.66
CA GLU A 260 -8.44 -7.13 -10.87
C GLU A 260 -8.22 -6.07 -9.78
N ILE A 261 -8.41 -4.78 -10.10
CA ILE A 261 -8.35 -3.69 -9.11
C ILE A 261 -9.42 -3.88 -8.04
N SER A 262 -10.63 -4.28 -8.44
CA SER A 262 -11.73 -4.52 -7.50
C SER A 262 -11.45 -5.71 -6.57
N ALA A 263 -10.89 -6.80 -7.10
CA ALA A 263 -10.49 -7.98 -6.34
C ALA A 263 -9.37 -7.63 -5.33
N ALA A 264 -8.35 -6.88 -5.77
CA ALA A 264 -7.29 -6.42 -4.89
C ALA A 264 -7.83 -5.54 -3.74
N ARG A 265 -8.76 -4.63 -4.04
CA ARG A 265 -9.39 -3.78 -3.03
C ARG A 265 -10.19 -4.59 -2.01
N ARG A 266 -10.95 -5.60 -2.44
CA ARG A 266 -11.72 -6.48 -1.55
C ARG A 266 -10.81 -7.36 -0.68
N LYS A 267 -9.73 -7.89 -1.25
CA LYS A 267 -8.69 -8.60 -0.49
C LYS A 267 -8.05 -7.71 0.59
N GLY A 268 -7.84 -6.44 0.28
CA GLY A 268 -7.41 -5.44 1.27
C GLY A 268 -8.40 -5.27 2.43
N LYS A 269 -9.71 -5.26 2.16
CA LYS A 269 -10.75 -5.22 3.22
C LYS A 269 -10.70 -6.45 4.12
N VAL A 270 -10.50 -7.65 3.56
CA VAL A 270 -10.33 -8.89 4.34
C VAL A 270 -9.16 -8.75 5.30
N SER A 271 -8.00 -8.31 4.82
CA SER A 271 -6.80 -8.13 5.66
C SER A 271 -7.03 -7.12 6.80
N VAL A 272 -7.75 -6.04 6.55
CA VAL A 272 -8.12 -5.06 7.58
C VAL A 272 -9.07 -5.68 8.61
N ALA A 273 -10.11 -6.39 8.16
CA ALA A 273 -11.07 -7.05 9.04
C ALA A 273 -10.42 -8.15 9.90
N GLU A 274 -9.49 -8.93 9.35
CA GLU A 274 -8.71 -9.93 10.09
C GLU A 274 -7.86 -9.28 11.17
N LYS A 275 -7.20 -8.17 10.84
CA LYS A 275 -6.39 -7.42 11.80
C LYS A 275 -7.25 -6.87 12.94
N GLN A 276 -8.40 -6.26 12.61
CA GLN A 276 -9.35 -5.75 13.61
C GLN A 276 -9.89 -6.86 14.51
N LEU A 277 -10.24 -8.02 13.95
CA LEU A 277 -10.72 -9.17 14.72
C LEU A 277 -9.62 -9.69 15.66
N ASN A 278 -8.38 -9.82 15.18
CA ASN A 278 -7.25 -10.28 15.98
C ASN A 278 -6.91 -9.29 17.10
N GLU A 279 -6.87 -8.00 16.81
CA GLU A 279 -6.67 -6.94 17.81
C GLU A 279 -7.78 -6.99 18.87
N TYR A 280 -9.05 -7.07 18.45
CA TYR A 280 -10.18 -7.14 19.37
C TYR A 280 -10.20 -8.43 20.21
N ALA A 281 -9.84 -9.57 19.62
CA ALA A 281 -9.73 -10.84 20.32
C ALA A 281 -8.58 -10.87 21.34
N SER A 282 -7.49 -10.14 21.06
CA SER A 282 -6.31 -10.09 21.93
C SER A 282 -6.55 -9.41 23.28
N LEU A 283 -7.57 -8.53 23.36
CA LEU A 283 -8.04 -7.92 24.62
C LEU A 283 -8.47 -8.95 25.66
N LYS A 284 -8.88 -10.16 25.22
CA LYS A 284 -9.23 -11.26 26.14
C LYS A 284 -8.00 -11.98 26.73
N GLY A 285 -6.82 -11.85 26.11
CA GLY A 285 -5.59 -12.54 26.52
C GLY A 285 -4.70 -11.73 27.45
N GLN A 286 -4.70 -10.40 27.32
CA GLN A 286 -3.80 -9.53 28.09
C GLN A 286 -4.20 -9.39 29.58
N SER A 287 -5.48 -9.53 29.92
CA SER A 287 -5.96 -9.55 31.31
C SER A 287 -5.42 -10.72 32.14
N ARG A 288 -4.91 -11.78 31.49
CA ARG A 288 -4.42 -13.01 32.14
C ARG A 288 -2.92 -13.02 32.41
N GLY A 289 -2.15 -12.15 31.73
CA GLY A 289 -0.68 -12.20 31.70
C GLY A 289 0.04 -11.47 32.85
N GLU A 290 -0.56 -10.41 33.41
CA GLU A 290 0.15 -9.56 34.39
C GLU A 290 0.03 -10.04 35.84
N ARG A 291 -0.88 -10.98 36.14
CA ARG A 291 -1.02 -11.55 37.50
C ARG A 291 -0.14 -12.77 37.79
N ALA A 292 0.52 -13.36 36.78
CA ALA A 292 1.26 -14.62 36.95
C ALA A 292 2.78 -14.45 37.16
N ALA A 293 3.34 -13.24 37.04
CA ALA A 293 4.79 -13.03 37.06
C ALA A 293 5.39 -12.61 38.42
N GLY A 294 4.57 -12.44 39.46
CA GLY A 294 5.07 -12.05 40.78
C GLY A 294 4.20 -12.59 41.89
N LEU A 295 4.49 -13.80 42.37
CA LEU A 295 4.21 -14.31 43.73
C LEU A 295 4.67 -15.78 43.82
N LYS A 296 5.98 -15.99 44.03
CA LYS A 296 6.48 -17.23 44.64
C LYS A 296 6.50 -17.00 46.15
N GLY A 297 5.55 -17.62 46.86
CA GLY A 297 5.62 -17.79 48.31
C GLY A 297 4.36 -17.34 49.04
N ALA A 298 3.40 -18.25 49.20
CA ALA A 298 2.65 -18.48 50.44
C ALA A 298 1.52 -19.47 50.13
N GLU A 299 1.67 -20.70 50.61
CA GLU A 299 0.58 -21.67 50.72
C GLU A 299 -0.45 -21.12 51.72
N LEU A 300 -1.65 -20.80 51.25
CA LEU A 300 -2.83 -20.66 52.09
C LEU A 300 -4.07 -21.03 51.26
N SER A 301 -4.56 -22.22 51.54
CA SER A 301 -5.76 -22.83 50.98
C SER A 301 -7.01 -22.13 51.49
N HIS A 302 -7.62 -21.28 50.66
CA HIS A 302 -9.03 -20.93 50.79
C HIS A 302 -9.75 -21.13 49.45
N SER A 303 -10.47 -22.23 49.39
CA SER A 303 -11.42 -22.60 48.35
C SER A 303 -12.68 -21.73 48.48
N HIS A 304 -12.68 -20.58 47.82
CA HIS A 304 -13.92 -19.92 47.42
C HIS A 304 -14.21 -20.30 45.97
N SER A 305 -15.25 -21.11 45.80
CA SER A 305 -15.96 -21.29 44.54
C SER A 305 -16.64 -19.96 44.22
N ASP A 306 -15.87 -19.02 43.69
CA ASP A 306 -16.38 -17.73 43.25
C ASP A 306 -16.48 -17.77 41.72
N GLU A 307 -17.70 -17.70 41.24
CA GLU A 307 -18.09 -17.49 39.84
C GLU A 307 -17.70 -16.07 39.40
N GLY A 308 -16.45 -15.67 39.68
CA GLY A 308 -15.88 -14.38 39.35
C GLY A 308 -15.60 -14.31 37.86
N GLY A 309 -16.63 -14.01 37.08
CA GLY A 309 -16.49 -13.71 35.66
C GLY A 309 -15.39 -12.65 35.47
N GLU A 310 -14.31 -13.03 34.79
CA GLU A 310 -13.20 -12.14 34.43
C GLU A 310 -13.79 -10.91 33.72
N ARG A 311 -13.88 -9.79 34.44
CA ARG A 311 -14.31 -8.52 33.88
C ARG A 311 -13.22 -8.03 32.95
N LEU A 312 -13.46 -8.16 31.64
CA LEU A 312 -12.63 -7.57 30.60
C LEU A 312 -12.60 -6.06 30.84
N THR A 313 -11.44 -5.43 30.76
CA THR A 313 -11.30 -3.97 30.87
C THR A 313 -10.71 -3.43 29.58
N CYS A 314 -11.19 -2.30 29.12
CA CYS A 314 -10.63 -1.63 27.94
C CYS A 314 -9.29 -0.99 28.29
N ASP A 315 -8.19 -1.38 27.63
CA ASP A 315 -6.85 -0.85 27.91
C ASP A 315 -6.72 0.67 27.70
N ARG A 316 -7.64 1.28 26.96
CA ARG A 316 -7.57 2.71 26.62
C ARG A 316 -8.29 3.62 27.61
N CYS A 317 -9.40 3.17 28.19
CA CYS A 317 -10.21 3.95 29.13
C CYS A 317 -10.37 3.30 30.50
N LEU A 318 -9.78 2.11 30.69
CA LEU A 318 -9.84 1.28 31.90
C LEU A 318 -11.27 0.95 32.37
N GLN A 319 -12.26 1.11 31.49
CA GLN A 319 -13.65 0.79 31.81
C GLN A 319 -13.92 -0.71 31.65
N PRO A 320 -14.73 -1.32 32.53
CA PRO A 320 -15.19 -2.68 32.37
C PRO A 320 -15.97 -2.81 31.06
N ILE A 321 -15.60 -3.79 30.25
CA ILE A 321 -16.33 -4.23 29.08
C ILE A 321 -17.26 -5.35 29.53
N ASP A 322 -18.54 -5.13 29.32
CA ASP A 322 -19.56 -6.15 29.52
C ASP A 322 -19.28 -7.39 28.65
N SER A 323 -19.34 -8.58 29.24
CA SER A 323 -18.92 -9.84 28.60
C SER A 323 -19.85 -10.24 27.45
N GLU A 324 -21.15 -9.97 27.58
CA GLU A 324 -22.14 -10.20 26.53
C GLU A 324 -21.89 -9.25 25.36
N THR A 325 -21.64 -7.97 25.65
CA THR A 325 -21.32 -6.95 24.63
C THR A 325 -20.02 -7.29 23.89
N PHE A 326 -18.99 -7.76 24.59
CA PHE A 326 -17.74 -8.22 23.97
C PHE A 326 -17.98 -9.42 23.05
N ALA A 327 -18.71 -10.45 23.52
CA ALA A 327 -19.03 -11.63 22.73
C ALA A 327 -19.87 -11.27 21.48
N SER A 328 -20.85 -10.40 21.63
CA SER A 328 -21.69 -9.89 20.54
C SER A 328 -20.85 -9.16 19.48
N ASN A 329 -19.97 -8.24 19.90
CA ASN A 329 -19.07 -7.53 18.98
C ASN A 329 -18.10 -8.47 18.26
N LEU A 330 -17.55 -9.45 18.96
CA LEU A 330 -16.64 -10.44 18.39
C LEU A 330 -17.35 -11.33 17.36
N ASN A 331 -18.61 -11.72 17.62
CA ASN A 331 -19.43 -12.44 16.65
C ASN A 331 -19.77 -11.58 15.43
N ARG A 332 -20.09 -10.30 15.64
CA ARG A 332 -20.31 -9.34 14.54
C ARG A 332 -19.07 -9.20 13.66
N MET A 333 -17.88 -8.99 14.25
CA MET A 333 -16.63 -8.88 13.50
C MET A 333 -16.29 -10.17 12.74
N LYS A 334 -16.59 -11.34 13.31
CA LYS A 334 -16.46 -12.63 12.60
C LYS A 334 -17.39 -12.73 11.39
N ALA A 335 -18.64 -12.28 11.53
CA ALA A 335 -19.60 -12.26 10.43
C ALA A 335 -19.18 -11.28 9.33
N GLU A 336 -18.70 -10.08 9.70
CA GLU A 336 -18.16 -9.09 8.77
C GLU A 336 -16.93 -9.64 8.02
N LEU A 337 -16.04 -10.35 8.71
CA LEU A 337 -14.89 -11.01 8.09
C LEU A 337 -15.33 -12.11 7.11
N ALA A 338 -16.31 -12.94 7.49
CA ALA A 338 -16.83 -14.00 6.63
C ALA A 338 -17.44 -13.40 5.34
N SER A 339 -18.28 -12.38 5.46
CA SER A 339 -18.85 -11.66 4.32
C SER A 339 -17.78 -11.00 3.46
N ALA A 340 -16.76 -10.38 4.06
CA ALA A 340 -15.65 -9.79 3.30
C ALA A 340 -14.83 -10.84 2.52
N ARG A 341 -14.67 -12.04 3.08
CA ARG A 341 -13.98 -13.16 2.41
C ARG A 341 -14.77 -13.67 1.21
N GLU A 342 -16.07 -13.89 1.37
CA GLU A 342 -16.97 -14.29 0.28
C GLU A 342 -16.97 -13.25 -0.85
N ASP A 343 -17.08 -11.97 -0.50
CA ASP A 343 -17.00 -10.86 -1.47
C ASP A 343 -15.66 -10.81 -2.23
N SER A 344 -14.55 -11.11 -1.53
CA SER A 344 -13.21 -11.12 -2.11
C SER A 344 -13.00 -12.33 -3.01
N GLU A 345 -13.56 -13.49 -2.65
CA GLU A 345 -13.48 -14.72 -3.42
C GLU A 345 -14.29 -14.58 -4.70
N ALA A 346 -15.54 -14.11 -4.63
CA ALA A 346 -16.38 -13.84 -5.79
C ALA A 346 -15.73 -12.86 -6.79
N ALA A 347 -15.08 -11.80 -6.29
CA ALA A 347 -14.35 -10.87 -7.17
C ALA A 347 -13.10 -11.49 -7.80
N SER A 348 -12.40 -12.37 -7.07
CA SER A 348 -11.24 -13.09 -7.59
C SER A 348 -11.66 -14.08 -8.69
N GLU A 349 -12.76 -14.81 -8.49
CA GLU A 349 -13.33 -15.72 -9.49
C GLU A 349 -13.76 -14.98 -10.77
N GLU A 350 -14.41 -13.82 -10.62
CA GLU A 350 -14.79 -12.99 -11.76
C GLU A 350 -13.57 -12.51 -12.56
N ALA A 351 -12.52 -12.06 -11.87
CA ALA A 351 -11.26 -11.66 -12.50
C ALA A 351 -10.58 -12.84 -13.21
N GLN A 352 -10.56 -14.03 -12.60
CA GLN A 352 -10.02 -15.24 -13.23
C GLN A 352 -10.81 -15.66 -14.48
N ARG A 353 -12.14 -15.59 -14.42
CA ARG A 353 -13.01 -15.87 -15.58
C ARG A 353 -12.73 -14.90 -16.74
N LEU A 354 -12.63 -13.61 -16.45
CA LEU A 354 -12.30 -12.59 -17.46
C LEU A 354 -10.90 -12.81 -18.04
N LYS A 355 -9.93 -13.22 -17.22
CA LYS A 355 -8.58 -13.57 -17.67
C LYS A 355 -8.59 -14.75 -18.65
N GLY A 356 -9.42 -15.76 -18.38
CA GLY A 356 -9.68 -16.86 -19.31
C GLY A 356 -10.20 -16.37 -20.66
N ASN A 357 -11.23 -15.53 -20.66
CA ASN A 357 -11.82 -14.97 -21.89
C ASN A 357 -10.82 -14.13 -22.70
N VAL A 358 -10.00 -13.31 -22.04
CA VAL A 358 -8.94 -12.52 -22.69
C VAL A 358 -7.90 -13.43 -23.34
N SER A 359 -7.52 -14.53 -22.67
CA SER A 359 -6.57 -15.50 -23.22
C SER A 359 -7.12 -16.23 -24.45
N GLU A 360 -8.41 -16.56 -24.45
CA GLU A 360 -9.08 -17.19 -25.60
C GLU A 360 -9.16 -16.23 -26.79
N LEU A 361 -9.54 -14.97 -26.56
CA LEU A 361 -9.55 -13.96 -27.63
C LEU A 361 -8.17 -13.68 -28.19
N ARG A 362 -7.13 -13.67 -27.35
CA ARG A 362 -5.74 -13.54 -27.81
C ARG A 362 -5.34 -14.70 -28.72
N ALA A 363 -5.74 -15.93 -28.37
CA ALA A 363 -5.49 -17.10 -29.22
C ALA A 363 -6.21 -16.99 -30.57
N ARG A 364 -7.47 -16.54 -30.58
CA ARG A 364 -8.23 -16.30 -31.82
C ARG A 364 -7.59 -15.21 -32.69
N LEU A 365 -7.16 -14.08 -32.10
CA LEU A 365 -6.42 -13.03 -32.81
C LEU A 365 -5.13 -13.57 -33.43
N SER A 366 -4.35 -14.36 -32.68
CA SER A 366 -3.12 -14.98 -33.17
C SER A 366 -3.38 -15.93 -34.35
N SER A 367 -4.45 -16.72 -34.30
CA SER A 367 -4.85 -17.59 -35.41
C SER A 367 -5.23 -16.79 -36.66
N LEU A 368 -5.90 -15.66 -36.49
CA LEU A 368 -6.35 -14.79 -37.59
C LEU A 368 -5.15 -14.08 -38.25
N THR A 369 -4.17 -13.66 -37.45
CA THR A 369 -2.91 -13.09 -37.98
C THR A 369 -2.07 -14.11 -38.75
N HIS A 370 -2.09 -15.39 -38.37
CA HIS A 370 -1.41 -16.46 -39.13
C HIS A 370 -2.13 -16.84 -40.43
N GLN A 371 -3.39 -16.47 -40.61
CA GLN A 371 -4.10 -16.67 -41.88
C GLN A 371 -3.84 -15.54 -42.88
N LEU A 372 -3.35 -14.39 -42.42
CA LEU A 372 -3.10 -13.18 -43.23
C LEU A 372 -1.64 -13.03 -43.70
N GLY A 373 -0.70 -13.75 -43.08
CA GLY A 373 0.73 -13.73 -43.43
C GLY A 373 1.18 -15.07 -43.97
#